data_AF-A0A1I8HIP7-F1
#
_entry.id   AF-A0A1I8HIP7-F1
#
_cell.length_a   1.000
_cell.length_b   1.000
_cell.length_c   1.000
_cell.angle_alpha   90.00
_cell.angle_beta   90.00
_cell.angle_gamma   90.00
#
_symmetry.space_group_name_H-M   'P 1'
#
loop_
_entity.id
_entity.type
_entity.pdbx_description
1 polymer ?
#
loop_
_entity_poly.entity_id
_entity_poly.type
_entity_poly.pdbx_seq_one_letter_code
_entity_poly.pdbx_strand_id
1 'polypeptide(L)'
;MAGDDDEELNSAAEVYSCFRHIELLPGAKPHPGNVVESDCLATVDLPPAVFPLADSLPSEAVTEGRLSSLQLQGVLYACQRHRTLLPGGERAGFFIGDAAGVGKGRQIAAIILDSLARGRPRHLWLSVSPDLAQDARRDLLAIGCHARVIDGCRQLDRSATAFGLAKDCREGVLFNTYACLVSGGSGASRKTRLEQLIDWCSGDSAPAKFDGCLVLDECHRAKHFLPDAKEAANSKVAAAVIELQQRLPLARVVYCSATGVSELKNLAYMTRLGLWGPSRPFASFQDFRGLLERRGLAAAEMLAAELKATGVYVARGLSFRDAEFA
;
A
#
# COMPACT_ATOMS: atom_id res chain seq x y z
N MET A 1 35.95 -41.78 25.90
CA MET A 1 34.72 -41.04 26.19
C MET A 1 34.76 -39.81 25.30
N ALA A 2 34.16 -39.92 24.13
CA ALA A 2 34.01 -38.84 23.17
C ALA A 2 32.55 -38.94 22.71
N GLY A 3 31.80 -37.89 22.96
CA GLY A 3 30.35 -37.86 22.78
C GLY A 3 29.75 -36.95 23.84
N ASP A 4 29.57 -35.68 23.46
CA ASP A 4 28.38 -34.86 23.81
C ASP A 4 28.47 -33.38 23.35
N ASP A 5 29.49 -32.96 22.61
CA ASP A 5 29.61 -31.53 22.24
C ASP A 5 29.09 -31.15 20.83
N ASP A 6 28.48 -32.08 20.07
CA ASP A 6 28.04 -31.83 18.68
C ASP A 6 26.52 -31.63 18.47
N GLU A 7 25.68 -31.77 19.51
CA GLU A 7 24.21 -31.61 19.37
C GLU A 7 23.64 -30.23 19.76
N GLU A 8 24.42 -29.35 20.42
CA GLU A 8 23.90 -28.03 20.86
C GLU A 8 24.02 -26.89 19.81
N LEU A 9 24.69 -27.13 18.67
CA LEU A 9 24.92 -26.10 17.64
C LEU A 9 23.88 -26.05 16.51
N ASN A 10 22.83 -26.89 16.55
CA ASN A 10 21.82 -26.98 15.48
C ASN A 10 20.42 -26.47 15.86
N SER A 11 20.30 -25.63 16.90
CA SER A 11 19.00 -25.08 17.37
C SER A 11 18.78 -23.61 17.03
N ALA A 12 19.49 -23.05 16.05
CA ALA A 12 19.10 -21.79 15.44
C ALA A 12 17.84 -22.03 14.59
N ALA A 13 16.65 -21.92 15.22
CA ALA A 13 15.38 -21.90 14.52
C ALA A 13 15.49 -20.95 13.31
N GLU A 14 15.24 -21.47 12.09
CA GLU A 14 15.28 -20.65 10.88
C GLU A 14 14.27 -19.50 11.06
N VAL A 15 14.72 -18.26 11.21
CA VAL A 15 13.82 -17.10 11.49
C VAL A 15 12.90 -16.78 10.29
N TYR A 16 13.19 -17.38 9.13
CA TYR A 16 12.55 -17.11 7.86
C TYR A 16 12.29 -18.41 7.09
N SER A 17 11.09 -18.50 6.53
CA SER A 17 10.64 -19.60 5.69
C SER A 17 10.64 -19.22 4.21
N CYS A 18 11.05 -20.13 3.33
CA CYS A 18 10.99 -19.91 1.88
C CYS A 18 9.53 -19.80 1.42
N PHE A 19 9.22 -18.71 0.71
CA PHE A 19 7.91 -18.52 0.11
C PHE A 19 7.73 -19.50 -1.06
N ARG A 20 6.73 -20.39 -0.94
CA ARG A 20 6.43 -21.38 -1.97
C ARG A 20 5.58 -20.75 -3.09
N HIS A 21 5.87 -21.13 -4.33
CA HIS A 21 5.05 -20.73 -5.48
C HIS A 21 3.61 -21.23 -5.29
N ILE A 22 2.65 -20.33 -5.57
CA ILE A 22 1.21 -20.60 -5.53
C ILE A 22 0.62 -20.16 -6.86
N GLU A 23 0.07 -21.09 -7.62
CA GLU A 23 -0.57 -20.78 -8.90
C GLU A 23 -2.00 -20.26 -8.68
N LEU A 24 -2.12 -18.97 -8.37
CA LEU A 24 -3.42 -18.32 -8.18
C LEU A 24 -4.18 -18.10 -9.49
N LEU A 25 -3.45 -17.87 -10.57
CA LEU A 25 -3.96 -17.71 -11.92
C LEU A 25 -3.24 -18.70 -12.84
N PRO A 26 -3.94 -19.31 -13.81
CA PRO A 26 -3.32 -20.26 -14.74
C PRO A 26 -2.10 -19.66 -15.44
N GLY A 27 -0.98 -20.37 -15.40
CA GLY A 27 0.27 -19.97 -16.04
C GLY A 27 1.11 -18.96 -15.26
N ALA A 28 0.72 -18.60 -14.03
CA ALA A 28 1.48 -17.69 -13.17
C ALA A 28 2.89 -18.21 -12.89
N LYS A 29 3.89 -17.36 -13.15
CA LYS A 29 5.31 -17.72 -12.98
C LYS A 29 5.80 -17.46 -11.55
N PRO A 30 6.75 -18.26 -11.03
CA PRO A 30 7.42 -17.97 -9.76
C PRO A 30 8.16 -16.63 -9.82
N HIS A 31 8.44 -16.07 -8.65
CA HIS A 31 9.26 -14.87 -8.57
C HIS A 31 10.71 -15.18 -8.96
N PRO A 32 11.40 -14.31 -9.71
CA PRO A 32 12.75 -14.60 -10.23
C PRO A 32 13.82 -14.68 -9.14
N GLY A 33 13.64 -13.95 -8.04
CA GLY A 33 14.51 -14.06 -6.85
C GLY A 33 13.93 -15.00 -5.80
N ASN A 34 14.80 -15.61 -5.00
CA ASN A 34 14.41 -16.39 -3.83
C ASN A 34 13.78 -15.49 -2.77
N VAL A 35 12.53 -15.78 -2.42
CA VAL A 35 11.74 -14.96 -1.49
C VAL A 35 11.49 -15.74 -0.22
N VAL A 36 11.54 -15.02 0.90
CA VAL A 36 11.24 -15.53 2.23
C VAL A 36 10.14 -14.70 2.89
N GLU A 37 9.47 -15.29 3.85
CA GLU A 37 8.62 -14.60 4.81
C GLU A 37 9.03 -15.00 6.22
N SER A 38 8.67 -14.23 7.24
CA SER A 38 8.96 -14.63 8.62
C SER A 38 8.17 -15.89 8.97
N ASP A 39 8.72 -16.73 9.83
CA ASP A 39 8.07 -17.98 10.24
C ASP A 39 6.69 -17.77 10.85
N CYS A 40 6.53 -16.71 11.65
CA CYS A 40 5.22 -16.34 12.20
C CYS A 40 4.17 -16.04 11.12
N LEU A 41 4.59 -15.46 9.99
CA LEU A 41 3.69 -15.27 8.86
C LEU A 41 3.49 -16.57 8.08
N ALA A 42 4.51 -17.40 7.93
CA ALA A 42 4.44 -18.66 7.18
C ALA A 42 3.50 -19.69 7.80
N THR A 43 3.29 -19.64 9.12
CA THR A 43 2.39 -20.56 9.82
C THR A 43 0.91 -20.27 9.61
N VAL A 44 0.58 -19.15 8.95
CA VAL A 44 -0.79 -18.68 8.78
C VAL A 44 -1.12 -18.55 7.30
N ASP A 45 -2.21 -19.21 6.91
CA ASP A 45 -2.75 -19.11 5.56
C ASP A 45 -3.55 -17.82 5.37
N LEU A 46 -3.45 -17.25 4.18
CA LEU A 46 -4.35 -16.19 3.74
C LEU A 46 -5.77 -16.76 3.54
N PRO A 47 -6.83 -15.93 3.63
CA PRO A 47 -8.20 -16.40 3.46
C PRO A 47 -8.44 -16.88 2.02
N PRO A 48 -9.56 -17.56 1.70
CA PRO A 48 -9.83 -18.01 0.34
C PRO A 48 -9.75 -16.88 -0.69
N ALA A 49 -9.02 -17.13 -1.78
CA ALA A 49 -8.85 -16.22 -2.90
C ALA A 49 -10.08 -16.30 -3.83
N VAL A 50 -11.06 -15.41 -3.63
CA VAL A 50 -12.35 -15.41 -4.36
C VAL A 50 -12.53 -14.23 -5.30
N PHE A 51 -11.55 -13.33 -5.36
CA PHE A 51 -11.61 -12.16 -6.23
C PHE A 51 -11.23 -12.52 -7.68
N PRO A 52 -12.07 -12.15 -8.69
CA PRO A 52 -11.84 -12.52 -10.08
C PRO A 52 -10.80 -11.59 -10.72
N LEU A 53 -9.53 -11.78 -10.37
CA LEU A 53 -8.42 -10.94 -10.84
C LEU A 53 -8.15 -11.12 -12.36
N ALA A 54 -8.38 -12.33 -12.88
CA ALA A 54 -8.20 -12.68 -14.28
C ALA A 54 -9.02 -11.80 -15.25
N ASP A 55 -10.18 -11.31 -14.81
CA ASP A 55 -11.09 -10.50 -15.65
C ASP A 55 -10.49 -9.13 -16.03
N SER A 56 -9.42 -8.70 -15.35
CA SER A 56 -8.87 -7.34 -15.47
C SER A 56 -7.40 -7.27 -15.85
N LEU A 57 -6.66 -8.37 -15.73
CA LEU A 57 -5.24 -8.38 -16.07
C LEU A 57 -5.05 -8.94 -17.50
N PRO A 58 -4.17 -8.34 -18.32
CA PRO A 58 -3.74 -8.95 -19.58
C PRO A 58 -3.16 -10.34 -19.34
N SER A 59 -3.43 -11.30 -20.23
CA SER A 59 -2.88 -12.66 -20.16
C SER A 59 -1.37 -12.65 -20.03
N GLU A 60 -0.71 -11.78 -20.79
CA GLU A 60 0.75 -11.65 -20.85
C GLU A 60 1.33 -11.20 -19.51
N ALA A 61 0.56 -10.41 -18.73
CA ALA A 61 0.99 -9.98 -17.40
C ALA A 61 1.20 -11.18 -16.45
N VAL A 62 0.45 -12.26 -16.65
CA VAL A 62 0.49 -13.49 -15.87
C VAL A 62 1.43 -14.52 -16.51
N THR A 63 1.19 -14.87 -17.77
CA THR A 63 1.85 -16.01 -18.44
C THR A 63 3.32 -15.75 -18.79
N GLU A 64 3.70 -14.49 -19.03
CA GLU A 64 5.09 -14.09 -19.26
C GLU A 64 5.82 -13.74 -17.95
N GLY A 65 5.14 -13.81 -16.79
CA GLY A 65 5.75 -13.51 -15.49
C GLY A 65 6.08 -12.04 -15.27
N ARG A 66 5.43 -11.11 -15.99
CA ARG A 66 5.55 -9.66 -15.73
C ARG A 66 5.10 -9.33 -14.29
N LEU A 67 4.10 -10.08 -13.81
CA LEU A 67 3.76 -10.24 -12.40
C LEU A 67 4.05 -11.67 -11.98
N SER A 68 4.88 -11.84 -10.96
CA SER A 68 5.11 -13.14 -10.34
C SER A 68 3.90 -13.60 -9.50
N SER A 69 3.84 -14.89 -9.20
CA SER A 69 2.79 -15.51 -8.38
C SER A 69 2.57 -14.80 -7.04
N LEU A 70 3.65 -14.40 -6.35
CA LEU A 70 3.54 -13.71 -5.07
C LEU A 70 3.00 -12.28 -5.24
N GLN A 71 3.36 -11.60 -6.33
CA GLN A 71 2.86 -10.27 -6.62
C GLN A 71 1.38 -10.35 -6.96
N LEU A 72 0.96 -11.33 -7.75
CA LEU A 72 -0.44 -11.63 -8.03
C LEU A 72 -1.23 -11.93 -6.75
N GLN A 73 -0.63 -12.63 -5.78
CA GLN A 73 -1.24 -12.85 -4.47
C GLN A 73 -1.52 -11.53 -3.74
N GLY A 74 -0.53 -10.63 -3.65
CA GLY A 74 -0.72 -9.33 -3.02
C GLY A 74 -1.81 -8.50 -3.70
N VAL A 75 -1.83 -8.50 -5.03
CA VAL A 75 -2.84 -7.79 -5.83
C VAL A 75 -4.24 -8.37 -5.59
N LEU A 76 -4.39 -9.69 -5.62
CA LEU A 76 -5.67 -10.36 -5.41
C LEU A 76 -6.27 -10.00 -4.04
N TYR A 77 -5.48 -10.13 -2.98
CA TYR A 77 -5.96 -9.81 -1.63
C TYR A 77 -6.23 -8.32 -1.43
N ALA A 78 -5.44 -7.44 -2.04
CA ALA A 78 -5.74 -6.00 -2.03
C ALA A 78 -7.12 -5.71 -2.65
N CYS A 79 -7.37 -6.24 -3.85
CA CYS A 79 -8.63 -6.04 -4.55
C CYS A 79 -9.82 -6.72 -3.85
N GLN A 80 -9.60 -7.90 -3.26
CA GLN A 80 -10.57 -8.58 -2.42
C GLN A 80 -10.93 -7.74 -1.20
N ARG A 81 -9.92 -7.23 -0.48
CA ARG A 81 -10.10 -6.42 0.73
C ARG A 81 -10.84 -5.12 0.44
N HIS A 82 -10.59 -4.51 -0.71
CA HIS A 82 -11.30 -3.31 -1.18
C HIS A 82 -12.80 -3.53 -1.42
N ARG A 83 -13.33 -4.76 -1.41
CA ARG A 83 -14.78 -5.02 -1.44
C ARG A 83 -15.47 -4.83 -0.09
N THR A 84 -14.71 -4.77 1.00
CA THR A 84 -15.25 -4.63 2.36
C THR A 84 -15.37 -3.16 2.77
N LEU A 85 -16.50 -2.81 3.40
CA LEU A 85 -16.63 -1.58 4.17
C LEU A 85 -16.38 -1.90 5.65
N LEU A 86 -15.64 -1.03 6.31
CA LEU A 86 -15.47 -1.05 7.76
C LEU A 86 -16.77 -0.57 8.44
N PRO A 87 -16.94 -0.81 9.76
CA PRO A 87 -18.15 -0.43 10.48
C PRO A 87 -18.54 1.05 10.38
N GLY A 88 -17.58 1.97 10.18
CA GLY A 88 -17.83 3.39 9.99
C GLY A 88 -18.32 3.77 8.58
N GLY A 89 -18.45 2.81 7.67
CA GLY A 89 -18.87 3.01 6.28
C GLY A 89 -17.72 3.31 5.32
N GLU A 90 -16.52 3.58 5.84
CA GLU A 90 -15.33 3.73 5.02
C GLU A 90 -14.84 2.40 4.41
N ARG A 91 -14.32 2.46 3.19
CA ARG A 91 -13.77 1.28 2.53
C ARG A 91 -12.50 0.80 3.20
N ALA A 92 -12.40 -0.51 3.45
CA ALA A 92 -11.21 -1.08 4.05
C ALA A 92 -9.97 -0.93 3.14
N GLY A 93 -8.81 -0.75 3.77
CA GLY A 93 -7.51 -0.68 3.11
C GLY A 93 -6.74 -1.99 3.21
N PHE A 94 -5.66 -2.08 2.43
CA PHE A 94 -4.75 -3.22 2.40
C PHE A 94 -3.31 -2.75 2.57
N PHE A 95 -2.46 -3.54 3.21
CA PHE A 95 -1.06 -3.21 3.46
C PHE A 95 -0.11 -4.19 2.76
N ILE A 96 0.72 -3.64 1.86
CA ILE A 96 1.85 -4.33 1.24
C ILE A 96 3.12 -3.98 2.03
N GLY A 97 3.52 -4.92 2.88
CA GLY A 97 4.74 -4.87 3.69
C GLY A 97 5.97 -5.48 3.05
N ASP A 98 5.92 -5.85 1.76
CA ASP A 98 7.03 -6.51 1.08
C ASP A 98 8.32 -5.66 1.11
N ALA A 99 9.47 -6.31 1.18
CA ALA A 99 10.77 -5.65 1.17
C ALA A 99 11.09 -5.02 -0.19
N ALA A 100 12.20 -4.26 -0.25
CA ALA A 100 12.75 -3.83 -1.53
C ALA A 100 13.11 -5.06 -2.39
N GLY A 101 13.01 -4.91 -3.71
CA GLY A 101 13.32 -5.99 -4.66
C GLY A 101 12.20 -7.00 -4.91
N VAL A 102 11.17 -7.08 -4.06
CA VAL A 102 10.00 -7.96 -4.26
C VAL A 102 9.02 -7.41 -5.31
N GLY A 103 9.15 -6.13 -5.68
CA GLY A 103 8.37 -5.52 -6.77
C GLY A 103 7.03 -4.92 -6.35
N LYS A 104 7.01 -4.18 -5.23
CA LYS A 104 5.82 -3.44 -4.74
C LYS A 104 5.23 -2.48 -5.77
N GLY A 105 6.07 -1.76 -6.53
CA GLY A 105 5.60 -0.84 -7.56
C GLY A 105 4.76 -1.52 -8.65
N ARG A 106 5.14 -2.74 -9.07
CA ARG A 106 4.33 -3.56 -10.00
C ARG A 106 3.02 -4.05 -9.35
N GLN A 107 3.02 -4.38 -8.07
CA GLN A 107 1.79 -4.72 -7.35
C GLN A 107 0.83 -3.52 -7.29
N ILE A 108 1.33 -2.32 -6.96
CA ILE A 108 0.54 -1.09 -6.99
C ILE A 108 -0.02 -0.85 -8.40
N ALA A 109 0.82 -0.93 -9.42
CA ALA A 109 0.43 -0.75 -10.81
C ALA A 109 -0.69 -1.74 -11.22
N ALA A 110 -0.61 -3.00 -10.78
CA ALA A 110 -1.62 -4.02 -11.07
C ALA A 110 -2.94 -3.76 -10.35
N ILE A 111 -2.91 -3.27 -9.10
CA ILE A 111 -4.11 -2.83 -8.37
C ILE A 111 -4.77 -1.64 -9.08
N ILE A 112 -3.97 -0.70 -9.59
CA ILE A 112 -4.48 0.42 -10.38
C ILE A 112 -5.08 -0.08 -11.70
N LEU A 113 -4.40 -0.97 -12.42
CA LEU A 113 -4.88 -1.56 -13.68
C LEU A 113 -6.21 -2.29 -13.48
N ASP A 114 -6.31 -3.10 -12.43
CA ASP A 114 -7.54 -3.77 -11.99
C ASP A 114 -8.71 -2.78 -11.79
N SER A 115 -8.40 -1.66 -11.16
CA SER A 115 -9.36 -0.61 -10.85
C SER A 115 -9.81 0.16 -12.11
N LEU A 116 -8.87 0.47 -13.02
CA LEU A 116 -9.12 1.06 -14.33
C LEU A 116 -9.99 0.17 -15.21
N ALA A 117 -9.67 -1.12 -15.29
CA ALA A 117 -10.43 -2.12 -16.05
C ALA A 117 -11.89 -2.24 -15.56
N ARG A 118 -12.14 -1.91 -14.29
CA ARG A 118 -13.49 -1.85 -13.69
C ARG A 118 -14.13 -0.45 -13.75
N GLY A 119 -13.68 0.39 -14.66
CA GLY A 119 -14.33 1.66 -15.00
C GLY A 119 -14.07 2.80 -14.02
N ARG A 120 -13.01 2.73 -13.20
CA ARG A 120 -12.63 3.81 -12.28
C ARG A 120 -11.49 4.59 -12.91
N PRO A 121 -11.70 5.83 -13.37
CA PRO A 121 -10.73 6.49 -14.24
C PRO A 121 -9.65 7.28 -13.50
N ARG A 122 -9.72 7.41 -12.17
CA ARG A 122 -8.86 8.31 -11.39
C ARG A 122 -8.22 7.60 -10.22
N HIS A 123 -6.90 7.73 -10.09
CA HIS A 123 -6.12 7.15 -9.00
C HIS A 123 -5.10 8.17 -8.51
N LEU A 124 -4.90 8.24 -7.20
CA LEU A 124 -3.90 9.09 -6.57
C LEU A 124 -2.77 8.22 -6.04
N TRP A 125 -1.55 8.47 -6.50
CA TRP A 125 -0.34 7.79 -6.04
C TRP A 125 0.56 8.80 -5.33
N LEU A 126 0.64 8.67 -4.00
CA LEU A 126 1.51 9.48 -3.16
C LEU A 126 2.78 8.73 -2.84
N SER A 127 3.93 9.35 -3.05
CA SER A 127 5.25 8.82 -2.70
C SER A 127 6.16 9.92 -2.13
N VAL A 128 7.45 9.64 -2.01
CA VAL A 128 8.40 10.47 -1.26
C VAL A 128 9.14 11.50 -2.12
N SER A 129 9.32 11.22 -3.42
CA SER A 129 10.06 12.07 -4.36
C SER A 129 9.31 12.18 -5.69
N PRO A 130 9.33 13.34 -6.37
CA PRO A 130 8.77 13.45 -7.72
C PRO A 130 9.49 12.55 -8.73
N ASP A 131 10.76 12.19 -8.50
CA ASP A 131 11.54 11.35 -9.43
C ASP A 131 10.92 9.96 -9.60
N LEU A 132 10.26 9.46 -8.55
CA LEU A 132 9.56 8.18 -8.54
C LEU A 132 8.31 8.16 -9.45
N ALA A 133 7.91 9.30 -10.02
CA ALA A 133 6.88 9.33 -11.07
C ALA A 133 7.33 8.55 -12.31
N GLN A 134 8.64 8.52 -12.62
CA GLN A 134 9.18 7.73 -13.73
C GLN A 134 9.14 6.22 -13.41
N ASP A 135 9.47 5.83 -12.17
CA ASP A 135 9.33 4.46 -11.71
C ASP A 135 7.87 3.98 -11.77
N ALA A 136 6.91 4.81 -11.32
CA ALA A 136 5.48 4.50 -11.42
C ALA A 136 5.04 4.29 -12.88
N ARG A 137 5.52 5.13 -13.82
CA ARG A 137 5.27 4.95 -15.27
C ARG A 137 5.86 3.65 -15.78
N ARG A 138 7.12 3.36 -15.44
CA ARG A 138 7.79 2.12 -15.84
C ARG A 138 7.03 0.90 -15.34
N ASP A 139 6.59 0.90 -14.09
CA ASP A 139 5.92 -0.24 -13.48
C ASP A 139 4.51 -0.48 -14.06
N LEU A 140 3.77 0.58 -14.39
CA LEU A 140 2.51 0.49 -15.15
C LEU A 140 2.75 -0.11 -16.54
N LEU A 141 3.72 0.42 -17.30
CA LEU A 141 4.02 -0.06 -18.65
C LEU A 141 4.53 -1.51 -18.64
N ALA A 142 5.33 -1.89 -17.64
CA ALA A 142 5.87 -3.23 -17.50
C ALA A 142 4.81 -4.31 -17.39
N ILE A 143 3.58 -3.98 -16.97
CA ILE A 143 2.44 -4.91 -16.88
C ILE A 143 1.38 -4.67 -17.96
N GLY A 144 1.68 -3.83 -18.96
CA GLY A 144 0.74 -3.50 -20.04
C GLY A 144 -0.30 -2.43 -19.69
N CYS A 145 -0.12 -1.69 -18.59
CA CYS A 145 -0.99 -0.56 -18.24
C CYS A 145 -0.47 0.74 -18.88
N HIS A 146 -1.26 1.30 -19.80
CA HIS A 146 -0.93 2.53 -20.53
C HIS A 146 -1.60 3.78 -19.93
N ALA A 147 -2.02 3.73 -18.66
CA ALA A 147 -2.62 4.86 -17.99
C ALA A 147 -1.67 6.08 -17.96
N ARG A 148 -2.22 7.27 -18.19
CA ARG A 148 -1.45 8.51 -18.12
C ARG A 148 -1.02 8.77 -16.68
N VAL A 149 0.27 8.98 -16.46
CA VAL A 149 0.81 9.46 -15.17
C VAL A 149 1.01 10.96 -15.23
N ILE A 150 0.18 11.68 -14.48
CA ILE A 150 0.20 13.14 -14.31
C ILE A 150 1.18 13.49 -13.20
N ASP A 151 2.15 14.35 -13.50
CA ASP A 151 3.27 14.70 -12.63
C ASP A 151 2.96 15.87 -11.70
N GLY A 152 2.21 15.55 -10.64
CA GLY A 152 1.90 16.46 -9.55
C GLY A 152 0.96 17.61 -9.92
N CYS A 153 0.60 18.39 -8.89
CA CYS A 153 -0.33 19.50 -9.06
C CYS A 153 0.20 20.62 -9.97
N ARG A 154 1.52 20.75 -10.15
CA ARG A 154 2.10 21.74 -11.09
C ARG A 154 1.76 21.41 -12.54
N GLN A 155 1.65 20.13 -12.92
CA GLN A 155 1.16 19.78 -14.24
C GLN A 155 -0.33 20.08 -14.38
N LEU A 156 -1.12 19.85 -13.34
CA LEU A 156 -2.54 20.24 -13.32
C LEU A 156 -2.70 21.75 -13.51
N ASP A 157 -1.93 22.57 -12.78
CA ASP A 157 -1.98 24.03 -12.88
C ASP A 157 -1.70 24.51 -14.31
N ARG A 158 -0.65 23.96 -14.95
CA ARG A 158 -0.27 24.29 -16.34
C ARG A 158 -1.31 23.82 -17.37
N SER A 159 -2.08 22.80 -17.03
CA SER A 159 -3.10 22.21 -17.90
C SER A 159 -4.50 22.78 -17.63
N ALA A 160 -4.63 23.70 -16.68
CA ALA A 160 -5.88 24.36 -16.35
C ALA A 160 -6.18 25.46 -17.37
N THR A 161 -7.38 25.40 -17.94
CA THR A 161 -7.90 26.38 -18.89
C THR A 161 -9.21 26.99 -18.37
N ALA A 162 -9.75 27.99 -19.07
CA ALA A 162 -11.06 28.57 -18.74
C ALA A 162 -12.20 27.52 -18.74
N PHE A 163 -12.03 26.41 -19.47
CA PHE A 163 -12.99 25.30 -19.56
C PHE A 163 -12.63 24.10 -18.68
N GLY A 164 -11.76 24.29 -17.68
CA GLY A 164 -11.24 23.25 -16.80
C GLY A 164 -9.94 22.62 -17.29
N LEU A 165 -9.61 21.44 -16.78
CA LEU A 165 -8.36 20.73 -17.12
C LEU A 165 -8.38 20.23 -18.58
N ALA A 166 -7.21 20.24 -19.22
CA ALA A 166 -6.98 19.54 -20.49
C ALA A 166 -7.39 18.07 -20.40
N LYS A 167 -7.89 17.50 -21.50
CA LYS A 167 -8.49 16.14 -21.52
C LYS A 167 -7.53 15.07 -21.00
N ASP A 168 -6.25 15.19 -21.30
CA ASP A 168 -5.17 14.28 -20.89
C ASP A 168 -4.79 14.39 -19.40
N CYS A 169 -5.30 15.40 -18.68
CA CYS A 169 -5.07 15.60 -17.25
C CYS A 169 -6.32 15.40 -16.39
N ARG A 170 -7.44 14.96 -16.98
CA ARG A 170 -8.70 14.68 -16.25
C ARG A 170 -8.75 13.31 -15.59
N GLU A 171 -8.03 12.35 -16.16
CA GLU A 171 -8.10 10.92 -15.81
C GLU A 171 -6.71 10.28 -15.89
N GLY A 172 -6.55 9.14 -15.20
CA GLY A 172 -5.30 8.40 -15.11
C GLY A 172 -4.79 8.30 -13.67
N VAL A 173 -3.48 8.35 -13.52
CA VAL A 173 -2.78 8.28 -12.23
C VAL A 173 -2.17 9.65 -11.94
N LEU A 174 -2.72 10.36 -10.96
CA LEU A 174 -2.08 11.56 -10.44
C LEU A 174 -0.99 11.14 -9.46
N PHE A 175 0.26 11.32 -9.87
CA PHE A 175 1.41 11.06 -9.02
C PHE A 175 1.78 12.34 -8.26
N ASN A 176 1.99 12.27 -6.95
CA ASN A 176 2.41 13.41 -6.18
C ASN A 176 3.24 13.01 -4.95
N THR A 177 3.84 13.98 -4.27
CA THR A 177 4.60 13.72 -3.04
C THR A 177 3.79 14.01 -1.80
N TYR A 178 4.14 13.34 -0.70
CA TYR A 178 3.61 13.68 0.63
C TYR A 178 3.82 15.15 1.01
N ALA A 179 4.95 15.74 0.62
CA ALA A 179 5.25 17.14 0.88
C ALA A 179 4.26 18.09 0.16
N CYS A 180 3.67 17.67 -0.96
CA CYS A 180 2.68 18.47 -1.66
C CYS A 180 1.41 18.66 -0.83
N LEU A 181 0.99 17.67 -0.04
CA LEU A 181 -0.24 17.73 0.78
C LEU A 181 -0.28 18.94 1.71
N VAL A 182 0.88 19.37 2.20
CA VAL A 182 1.01 20.46 3.18
C VAL A 182 1.46 21.78 2.58
N SER A 183 1.70 21.79 1.27
CA SER A 183 2.12 23.00 0.58
C SER A 183 0.91 23.92 0.34
N GLY A 184 1.16 25.23 0.48
CA GLY A 184 0.16 26.25 0.17
C GLY A 184 -0.28 26.20 -1.30
N GLY A 185 -1.48 26.68 -1.57
CA GLY A 185 -1.94 26.90 -2.94
C GLY A 185 -0.99 27.82 -3.69
N SER A 186 -0.80 27.59 -4.99
CA SER A 186 -0.10 28.54 -5.87
C SER A 186 -0.97 28.86 -7.07
N GLY A 187 -1.04 30.13 -7.44
CA GLY A 187 -1.82 30.61 -8.59
C GLY A 187 -3.14 31.29 -8.19
N ALA A 188 -4.00 31.55 -9.17
CA ALA A 188 -5.28 32.25 -9.01
C ALA A 188 -6.31 31.48 -8.14
N SER A 189 -6.18 30.16 -8.08
CA SER A 189 -6.94 29.29 -7.18
C SER A 189 -6.33 29.36 -5.78
N ARG A 190 -6.94 30.13 -4.87
CA ARG A 190 -6.55 30.20 -3.44
C ARG A 190 -6.64 28.85 -2.68
N LYS A 191 -7.00 27.76 -3.34
CA LYS A 191 -7.15 26.41 -2.75
C LYS A 191 -5.81 25.82 -2.33
N THR A 192 -5.80 25.08 -1.23
CA THR A 192 -4.63 24.30 -0.80
C THR A 192 -4.33 23.17 -1.79
N ARG A 193 -3.11 22.63 -1.77
CA ARG A 193 -2.79 21.47 -2.61
C ARG A 193 -3.57 20.21 -2.22
N LEU A 194 -3.89 20.04 -0.94
CA LEU A 194 -4.77 18.96 -0.47
C LEU A 194 -6.17 19.07 -1.11
N GLU A 195 -6.77 20.27 -1.08
CA GLU A 195 -8.07 20.52 -1.72
C GLU A 195 -8.02 20.26 -3.22
N GLN A 196 -6.96 20.70 -3.90
CA GLN A 196 -6.79 20.44 -5.33
C GLN A 196 -6.71 18.94 -5.65
N LEU A 197 -6.04 18.15 -4.81
CA LEU A 197 -5.97 16.69 -4.96
C LEU A 197 -7.34 16.05 -4.75
N ILE A 198 -8.08 16.46 -3.72
CA ILE A 198 -9.44 15.98 -3.45
C ILE A 198 -10.36 16.33 -4.61
N ASP A 199 -10.31 17.57 -5.11
CA ASP A 199 -11.10 18.01 -6.26
C ASP A 199 -10.77 17.22 -7.52
N TRP A 200 -9.47 16.96 -7.77
CA TRP A 200 -9.08 16.12 -8.90
C TRP A 200 -9.59 14.69 -8.75
N CYS A 201 -9.47 14.06 -7.58
CA CYS A 201 -10.03 12.73 -7.34
C CYS A 201 -11.55 12.70 -7.59
N SER A 202 -12.26 13.73 -7.13
CA SER A 202 -13.72 13.81 -7.18
C SER A 202 -14.27 14.13 -8.57
N GLY A 203 -13.53 14.94 -9.34
CA GLY A 203 -14.01 15.47 -10.61
C GLY A 203 -15.30 16.24 -10.48
N ASP A 204 -16.27 15.87 -11.32
CA ASP A 204 -17.61 16.47 -11.29
C ASP A 204 -18.52 15.81 -10.24
N SER A 205 -18.02 14.78 -9.52
CA SER A 205 -18.75 14.08 -8.46
C SER A 205 -18.38 14.60 -7.06
N ALA A 206 -19.13 14.19 -6.04
CA ALA A 206 -18.78 14.47 -4.65
C ALA A 206 -17.55 13.65 -4.20
N PRO A 207 -16.67 14.20 -3.34
CA PRO A 207 -15.52 13.47 -2.78
C PRO A 207 -15.89 12.15 -2.10
N ALA A 208 -17.06 12.10 -1.45
CA ALA A 208 -17.60 10.91 -0.81
C ALA A 208 -17.82 9.74 -1.78
N LYS A 209 -17.96 10.00 -3.10
CA LYS A 209 -18.19 9.00 -4.14
C LYS A 209 -16.91 8.51 -4.82
N PHE A 210 -15.76 9.15 -4.57
CA PHE A 210 -14.50 8.71 -5.16
C PHE A 210 -14.17 7.30 -4.66
N ASP A 211 -14.08 6.35 -5.60
CA ASP A 211 -13.78 4.96 -5.33
C ASP A 211 -12.50 4.49 -6.05
N GLY A 212 -11.73 5.41 -6.62
CA GLY A 212 -10.42 5.13 -7.18
C GLY A 212 -9.39 4.67 -6.14
N CYS A 213 -8.20 4.34 -6.61
CA CYS A 213 -7.09 3.94 -5.73
C CYS A 213 -6.49 5.16 -5.05
N LEU A 214 -6.24 5.06 -3.74
CA LEU A 214 -5.43 5.98 -2.97
C LEU A 214 -4.20 5.21 -2.48
N VAL A 215 -3.11 5.34 -3.21
CA VAL A 215 -1.85 4.65 -2.91
C VAL A 215 -0.99 5.53 -2.03
N LEU A 216 -0.56 4.98 -0.91
CA LEU A 216 0.39 5.57 0.02
C LEU A 216 1.66 4.73 -0.07
N ASP A 217 2.54 5.12 -0.99
CA ASP A 217 3.80 4.46 -1.29
C ASP A 217 4.95 5.01 -0.45
N GLU A 218 5.83 4.13 0.03
CA GLU A 218 6.79 4.42 1.10
C GLU A 218 6.13 5.11 2.31
N CYS A 219 4.93 4.65 2.67
CA CYS A 219 4.06 5.33 3.64
C CYS A 219 4.65 5.49 5.03
N HIS A 220 5.67 4.71 5.40
CA HIS A 220 6.45 4.97 6.61
C HIS A 220 7.00 6.41 6.64
N ARG A 221 7.14 7.12 5.51
CA ARG A 221 7.55 8.53 5.48
C ARG A 221 6.44 9.52 5.79
N ALA A 222 5.18 9.11 5.93
CA ALA A 222 4.06 9.96 6.37
C ALA A 222 4.08 10.27 7.89
N LYS A 223 5.27 10.36 8.48
CA LYS A 223 5.66 9.80 9.78
C LYS A 223 5.36 10.63 11.05
N HIS A 224 4.42 11.58 11.11
CA HIS A 224 4.18 12.24 12.41
C HIS A 224 2.74 12.60 12.75
N PHE A 225 2.04 11.65 13.34
CA PHE A 225 0.87 11.92 14.17
C PHE A 225 1.04 11.22 15.52
N LEU A 226 1.13 12.02 16.60
CA LEU A 226 0.91 11.59 17.97
C LEU A 226 -0.24 12.44 18.51
N PRO A 227 -1.38 11.85 18.91
CA PRO A 227 -2.56 12.63 19.33
C PRO A 227 -2.36 13.49 20.59
N ASP A 228 -1.23 13.37 21.29
CA ASP A 228 -1.05 13.92 22.65
C ASP A 228 0.33 14.60 22.90
N ALA A 229 1.07 15.03 21.86
CA ALA A 229 2.38 15.70 22.03
C ALA A 229 2.37 17.17 21.54
N LYS A 230 2.91 18.09 22.37
CA LYS A 230 2.94 19.55 22.15
C LYS A 230 3.40 19.97 20.74
N GLU A 231 2.64 20.91 20.19
CA GLU A 231 2.65 21.43 18.82
C GLU A 231 3.91 22.25 18.48
N ALA A 232 4.63 21.91 17.40
CA ALA A 232 5.32 22.92 16.58
C ALA A 232 5.86 22.36 15.25
N ALA A 233 6.31 21.11 15.17
CA ALA A 233 6.95 20.56 13.96
C ALA A 233 6.45 19.18 13.50
N ASN A 234 5.59 18.51 14.28
CA ASN A 234 5.24 17.10 14.09
C ASN A 234 3.74 16.93 13.78
N SER A 235 3.24 16.63 12.57
CA SER A 235 3.68 16.84 11.18
C SER A 235 2.42 17.03 10.34
N LYS A 236 2.30 18.19 9.69
CA LYS A 236 1.15 18.55 8.85
C LYS A 236 0.82 17.48 7.81
N VAL A 237 1.79 16.64 7.42
CA VAL A 237 1.64 15.60 6.40
C VAL A 237 0.76 14.45 6.90
N ALA A 238 0.99 13.96 8.12
CA ALA A 238 0.20 12.84 8.65
C ALA A 238 -1.26 13.25 8.85
N ALA A 239 -1.49 14.48 9.36
CA ALA A 239 -2.81 15.07 9.46
C ALA A 239 -3.48 15.19 8.08
N ALA A 240 -2.76 15.68 7.07
CA ALA A 240 -3.28 15.77 5.70
C ALA A 240 -3.58 14.39 5.08
N VAL A 241 -2.79 13.36 5.38
CA VAL A 241 -3.07 11.97 4.94
C VAL A 241 -4.31 11.40 5.64
N ILE A 242 -4.52 11.68 6.93
CA ILE A 242 -5.73 11.28 7.65
C ILE A 242 -6.94 12.02 7.08
N GLU A 243 -6.84 13.35 6.89
CA GLU A 243 -7.90 14.17 6.31
C GLU A 243 -8.25 13.70 4.89
N LEU A 244 -7.26 13.42 4.04
CA LEU A 244 -7.47 12.89 2.70
C LEU A 244 -8.30 11.60 2.72
N GLN A 245 -7.99 10.67 3.63
CA GLN A 245 -8.73 9.41 3.78
C GLN A 245 -10.16 9.63 4.30
N GLN A 246 -10.36 10.59 5.21
CA GLN A 246 -11.68 10.95 5.73
C GLN A 246 -12.56 11.60 4.67
N ARG A 247 -11.96 12.47 3.84
CA ARG A 247 -12.65 13.18 2.73
C ARG A 247 -12.93 12.27 1.54
N LEU A 248 -12.20 11.16 1.41
CA LEU A 248 -12.37 10.12 0.39
C LEU A 248 -12.75 8.76 1.04
N PRO A 249 -13.92 8.67 1.70
CA PRO A 249 -14.33 7.51 2.49
C PRO A 249 -14.50 6.22 1.67
N LEU A 250 -14.73 6.31 0.36
CA LEU A 250 -14.87 5.14 -0.51
C LEU A 250 -13.59 4.81 -1.31
N ALA A 251 -12.49 5.54 -1.10
CA ALA A 251 -11.22 5.27 -1.75
C ALA A 251 -10.68 3.88 -1.41
N ARG A 252 -10.06 3.27 -2.41
CA ARG A 252 -9.35 1.99 -2.33
C ARG A 252 -7.93 2.22 -1.84
N VAL A 253 -7.77 2.25 -0.51
CA VAL A 253 -6.49 2.60 0.11
C VAL A 253 -5.51 1.44 0.07
N VAL A 254 -4.31 1.71 -0.43
CA VAL A 254 -3.18 0.78 -0.40
C VAL A 254 -2.05 1.44 0.37
N TYR A 255 -1.69 0.86 1.51
CA TYR A 255 -0.46 1.21 2.22
C TYR A 255 0.67 0.36 1.65
N CYS A 256 1.80 0.96 1.33
CA CYS A 256 2.96 0.27 0.79
C CYS A 256 4.21 0.74 1.53
N SER A 257 4.90 -0.16 2.23
CA SER A 257 6.15 0.14 2.93
C SER A 257 6.81 -1.13 3.45
N ALA A 258 8.10 -1.31 3.16
CA ALA A 258 8.91 -2.41 3.71
C ALA A 258 9.12 -2.30 5.24
N THR A 259 9.02 -1.10 5.79
CA THR A 259 9.41 -0.78 7.18
C THR A 259 8.22 -0.34 8.05
N GLY A 260 6.98 -0.62 7.61
CA GLY A 260 5.78 -0.06 8.25
C GLY A 260 5.63 -0.39 9.74
N VAL A 261 6.19 -1.50 10.22
CA VAL A 261 5.99 -2.01 11.59
C VAL A 261 7.23 -1.84 12.50
N SER A 262 8.29 -1.13 12.07
CA SER A 262 9.48 -0.97 12.93
C SER A 262 9.28 -0.01 14.11
N GLU A 263 8.29 0.88 14.05
CA GLU A 263 7.89 1.74 15.18
C GLU A 263 6.36 1.94 15.15
N LEU A 264 5.68 1.39 16.15
CA LEU A 264 4.21 1.33 16.24
C LEU A 264 3.50 2.69 16.14
N LYS A 265 4.15 3.76 16.63
CA LYS A 265 3.68 5.15 16.51
C LYS A 265 3.45 5.57 15.05
N ASN A 266 4.12 4.94 14.09
CA ASN A 266 4.04 5.29 12.67
C ASN A 266 2.88 4.60 11.96
N LEU A 267 2.03 3.85 12.67
CA LEU A 267 0.83 3.22 12.10
C LEU A 267 -0.41 4.11 12.20
N ALA A 268 -0.36 5.24 12.92
CA ALA A 268 -1.54 6.03 13.26
C ALA A 268 -2.37 6.51 12.05
N TYR A 269 -1.73 6.78 10.92
CA TYR A 269 -2.41 7.19 9.68
C TYR A 269 -3.04 6.00 8.92
N MET A 270 -2.73 4.76 9.28
CA MET A 270 -3.24 3.53 8.64
C MET A 270 -4.65 3.17 9.14
N THR A 271 -5.53 4.16 9.21
CA THR A 271 -6.87 4.05 9.81
C THR A 271 -7.79 3.08 9.08
N ARG A 272 -7.47 2.72 7.83
CA ARG A 272 -8.27 1.82 6.98
C ARG A 272 -7.91 0.35 7.13
N LEU A 273 -6.90 0.02 7.96
CA LEU A 273 -6.70 -1.37 8.40
C LEU A 273 -7.84 -1.85 9.31
N GLY A 274 -8.57 -0.92 9.94
CA GLY A 274 -9.75 -1.25 10.76
C GLY A 274 -9.41 -1.70 12.18
N LEU A 275 -8.19 -1.44 12.63
CA LEU A 275 -7.72 -1.89 13.94
C LEU A 275 -8.31 -1.08 15.10
N TRP A 276 -8.42 0.25 14.98
CA TRP A 276 -8.91 1.13 16.06
C TRP A 276 -10.04 2.06 15.63
N GLY A 277 -10.94 2.40 16.54
CA GLY A 277 -12.07 3.30 16.35
C GLY A 277 -13.41 2.68 16.77
N PRO A 278 -14.55 3.35 16.50
CA PRO A 278 -15.86 2.85 16.87
C PRO A 278 -16.13 1.46 16.26
N SER A 279 -16.62 0.52 17.07
CA SER A 279 -16.94 -0.85 16.66
C SER A 279 -15.76 -1.63 16.04
N ARG A 280 -14.53 -1.34 16.48
CA ARG A 280 -13.29 -2.01 16.06
C ARG A 280 -12.58 -2.65 17.27
N PRO A 281 -11.57 -3.54 17.05
CA PRO A 281 -10.90 -4.26 18.14
C PRO A 281 -10.31 -3.35 19.24
N PHE A 282 -9.83 -2.17 18.86
CA PHE A 282 -9.32 -1.15 19.78
C PHE A 282 -10.20 0.10 19.75
N ALA A 283 -10.49 0.71 20.91
CA ALA A 283 -11.30 1.93 20.96
C ALA A 283 -10.55 3.13 20.36
N SER A 284 -9.25 3.25 20.62
CA SER A 284 -8.39 4.30 20.09
C SER A 284 -7.03 3.78 19.60
N PHE A 285 -6.30 4.62 18.84
CA PHE A 285 -4.93 4.31 18.45
C PHE A 285 -4.00 4.20 19.67
N GLN A 286 -4.26 4.98 20.73
CA GLN A 286 -3.49 4.95 21.97
C GLN A 286 -3.66 3.62 22.70
N ASP A 287 -4.87 3.05 22.71
CA ASP A 287 -5.13 1.73 23.31
C ASP A 287 -4.38 0.63 22.53
N PHE A 288 -4.47 0.69 21.20
CA PHE A 288 -3.74 -0.20 20.29
C PHE A 288 -2.23 -0.13 20.53
N ARG A 289 -1.67 1.09 20.50
CA ARG A 289 -0.25 1.33 20.71
C ARG A 289 0.19 0.89 22.10
N GLY A 290 -0.56 1.24 23.14
CA GLY A 290 -0.25 0.90 24.53
C GLY A 290 -0.22 -0.61 24.76
N LEU A 291 -1.11 -1.37 24.12
CA LEU A 291 -1.08 -2.84 24.20
C LEU A 291 0.20 -3.40 23.55
N LEU A 292 0.53 -2.95 22.33
CA LEU A 292 1.68 -3.46 21.60
C LEU A 292 3.01 -3.05 22.24
N GLU A 293 3.13 -1.82 22.75
CA GLU A 293 4.33 -1.37 23.49
C GLU A 293 4.54 -2.18 24.77
N ARG A 294 3.47 -2.54 25.50
CA ARG A 294 3.55 -3.35 26.73
C ARG A 294 3.92 -4.81 26.48
N ARG A 295 3.45 -5.37 25.36
CA ARG A 295 3.61 -6.81 25.03
C ARG A 295 4.84 -7.08 24.15
N GLY A 296 5.44 -6.05 23.56
CA GLY A 296 6.67 -6.16 22.79
C GLY A 296 6.51 -6.88 21.46
N LEU A 297 7.62 -7.40 20.93
CA LEU A 297 7.74 -7.96 19.60
C LEU A 297 6.76 -9.12 19.34
N ALA A 298 6.57 -10.02 20.30
CA ALA A 298 5.68 -11.16 20.16
C ALA A 298 4.23 -10.76 19.83
N ALA A 299 3.73 -9.67 20.43
CA ALA A 299 2.39 -9.17 20.08
C ALA A 299 2.32 -8.50 18.70
N ALA A 300 3.42 -7.87 18.26
CA ALA A 300 3.50 -7.32 16.91
C ALA A 300 3.52 -8.44 15.85
N GLU A 301 4.20 -9.54 16.14
CA GLU A 301 4.22 -10.74 15.28
C GLU A 301 2.84 -11.40 15.21
N MET A 302 2.18 -11.62 16.37
CA MET A 302 0.81 -12.13 16.41
C MET A 302 -0.17 -11.24 15.66
N LEU A 303 -0.04 -9.91 15.78
CA LEU A 303 -0.85 -8.97 15.03
C LEU A 303 -0.59 -9.10 13.52
N ALA A 304 0.67 -9.22 13.11
CA ALA A 304 1.03 -9.39 11.71
C ALA A 304 0.45 -10.70 11.13
N ALA A 305 0.50 -11.79 11.90
CA ALA A 305 -0.12 -13.06 11.56
C ALA A 305 -1.65 -12.95 11.43
N GLU A 306 -2.33 -12.29 12.37
CA GLU A 306 -3.78 -12.04 12.31
C GLU A 306 -4.16 -11.17 11.09
N LEU A 307 -3.37 -10.14 10.78
CA LEU A 307 -3.56 -9.31 9.59
C LEU A 307 -3.39 -10.12 8.29
N LYS A 308 -2.48 -11.09 8.26
CA LYS A 308 -2.34 -12.05 7.14
C LYS A 308 -3.54 -12.98 7.09
N ALA A 309 -3.95 -13.61 8.20
CA ALA A 309 -5.10 -14.52 8.28
C ALA A 309 -6.40 -13.88 7.76
N THR A 310 -6.57 -12.58 8.01
CA THR A 310 -7.74 -11.80 7.61
C THR A 310 -7.61 -11.18 6.22
N GLY A 311 -6.51 -11.41 5.51
CA GLY A 311 -6.27 -10.89 4.16
C GLY A 311 -6.11 -9.36 4.11
N VAL A 312 -5.60 -8.75 5.17
CA VAL A 312 -5.36 -7.31 5.29
C VAL A 312 -3.90 -6.95 4.96
N TYR A 313 -2.99 -7.92 5.06
CA TYR A 313 -1.55 -7.70 5.02
C TYR A 313 -0.79 -8.83 4.34
N VAL A 314 0.25 -8.48 3.59
CA VAL A 314 1.30 -9.40 3.16
C VAL A 314 2.66 -8.75 3.35
N ALA A 315 3.66 -9.53 3.76
CA ALA A 315 5.05 -9.08 3.79
C ALA A 315 6.02 -10.21 3.57
N ARG A 316 6.83 -10.04 2.52
CA ARG A 316 7.86 -10.97 2.07
C ARG A 316 9.12 -10.20 1.74
N GLY A 317 10.28 -10.86 1.79
CA GLY A 317 11.57 -10.25 1.46
C GLY A 317 12.43 -11.14 0.56
N LEU A 318 13.43 -10.57 -0.09
CA LEU A 318 14.43 -11.38 -0.78
C LEU A 318 15.28 -12.13 0.25
N SER A 319 15.61 -13.38 -0.06
CA SER A 319 16.56 -14.17 0.72
C SER A 319 17.97 -13.64 0.53
N PHE A 320 18.77 -13.70 1.60
CA PHE A 320 20.22 -13.43 1.52
C PHE A 320 21.04 -14.66 1.10
N ARG A 321 20.41 -15.83 0.89
CA ARG A 321 21.12 -17.08 0.55
C ARG A 321 22.00 -16.98 -0.70
N ASP A 322 21.58 -16.18 -1.68
CA ASP A 322 22.31 -15.96 -2.95
C ASP A 322 22.88 -14.55 -3.08
N ALA A 323 23.01 -13.82 -1.97
CA ALA A 323 23.56 -12.47 -2.00
C ALA A 323 25.09 -12.51 -2.11
N GLU A 324 25.62 -12.09 -3.26
CA GLU A 324 27.05 -11.80 -3.41
C GLU A 324 27.31 -10.36 -2.94
N PHE A 325 28.09 -10.21 -1.86
CA PHE A 325 28.59 -8.91 -1.40
C PHE A 325 29.99 -8.72 -1.98
N ALA A 326 30.13 -7.76 -2.91
CA ALA A 326 31.40 -7.35 -3.47
C ALA A 326 32.13 -6.35 -2.56
#